data_AF-A0A0I9WNE3-F1
#
_entry.id   AF-A0A0I9WNE3-F1
#
_cell.length_a   1.000
_cell.length_b   1.000
_cell.length_c   1.000
_cell.angle_alpha   90.00
_cell.angle_beta   90.00
_cell.angle_gamma   90.00
#
_symmetry.space_group_name_H-M   'P 1'
#
loop_
_entity.id
_entity.type
_entity.pdbx_description
1 polymer ?
#
loop_
_entity_poly.entity_id
_entity_poly.type
_entity_poly.pdbx_seq_one_letter_code
_entity_poly.pdbx_strand_id
1 'polypeptide(L)'
;MSDVYLMILLDVIKEKYYSEKVFYQTQLGIDEEAWNDFKQGKRSLSAENTQKLKNLFTDYEWMLFQKVLRQTVVYPEKRGIAVKEYRKMKYLIASKWMNHQLAKVEIVEESNQNQEKQALLLAVRLDYQEWGYDDILTFRVPARLQKQLASDQIKLLDWFDEQIEEN
;
A
#
# COMPACT_ATOMS: atom_id res chain seq x y z
N MET A 1 9.19 3.02 18.36
CA MET A 1 8.75 2.80 16.96
C MET A 1 9.60 3.72 16.09
N SER A 2 10.06 3.29 14.90
CA SER A 2 10.81 4.21 14.02
C SER A 2 9.83 5.23 13.41
N ASP A 3 10.19 6.51 13.37
CA ASP A 3 9.34 7.54 12.75
C ASP A 3 9.00 7.18 11.29
N VAL A 4 9.97 6.59 10.57
CA VAL A 4 9.78 6.11 9.19
C VAL A 4 8.73 5.00 9.08
N TYR A 5 8.72 4.08 10.05
CA TYR A 5 7.71 3.00 10.11
C TYR A 5 6.32 3.62 10.15
N LEU A 6 6.13 4.60 11.05
CA LEU A 6 4.84 5.24 11.20
C LEU A 6 4.47 6.05 9.95
N MET A 7 5.41 6.80 9.37
CA MET A 7 5.16 7.59 8.16
C MET A 7 4.62 6.74 7.00
N ILE A 8 5.26 5.60 6.68
CA ILE A 8 4.79 4.73 5.60
C ILE A 8 3.49 4.03 5.98
N LEU A 9 3.33 3.62 7.24
CA LEU A 9 2.09 3.00 7.71
C LEU A 9 0.88 3.95 7.53
N LEU A 10 1.01 5.21 7.96
CA LEU A 10 -0.04 6.22 7.82
C LEU A 10 -0.33 6.53 6.35
N ASP A 11 0.70 6.48 5.51
CA ASP A 11 0.56 6.63 4.06
C ASP A 11 -0.29 5.52 3.44
N VAL A 12 0.02 4.26 3.77
CA VAL A 12 -0.73 3.10 3.30
C VAL A 12 -2.16 3.08 3.85
N ILE A 13 -2.37 3.52 5.09
CA ILE A 13 -3.72 3.68 5.65
C ILE A 13 -4.52 4.70 4.83
N LYS A 14 -3.93 5.84 4.46
CA LYS A 14 -4.60 6.83 3.60
C LYS A 14 -4.86 6.27 2.20
N GLU A 15 -3.91 5.51 1.65
CA GLU A 15 -4.06 4.84 0.35
C GLU A 15 -5.25 3.88 0.35
N LYS A 16 -5.42 3.05 1.40
CA LYS A 16 -6.47 2.01 1.42
C LYS A 16 -7.80 2.47 2.03
N TYR A 17 -7.77 3.29 3.09
CA TYR A 17 -8.96 3.67 3.87
C TYR A 17 -9.35 5.14 3.75
N TYR A 18 -8.66 5.94 2.92
CA TYR A 18 -8.81 7.40 2.77
C TYR A 18 -8.39 8.23 3.99
N SER A 19 -8.68 7.75 5.20
CA SER A 19 -8.34 8.43 6.44
C SER A 19 -7.96 7.44 7.54
N GLU A 20 -7.09 7.91 8.46
CA GLU A 20 -6.77 7.19 9.69
C GLU A 20 -8.04 6.90 10.50
N LYS A 21 -8.98 7.85 10.54
CA LYS A 21 -10.25 7.73 11.27
C LYS A 21 -11.09 6.54 10.82
N VAL A 22 -11.30 6.41 9.51
CA VAL A 22 -12.03 5.26 8.96
C VAL A 22 -11.33 3.97 9.36
N PHE A 23 -10.00 3.91 9.26
CA PHE A 23 -9.24 2.71 9.60
C PHE A 23 -9.35 2.32 11.08
N TYR A 24 -9.02 3.22 12.01
CA TYR A 24 -9.00 2.85 13.42
C TYR A 24 -10.40 2.57 13.99
N GLN A 25 -11.45 3.21 13.44
CA GLN A 25 -12.83 2.96 13.86
C GLN A 25 -13.37 1.64 13.31
N THR A 26 -13.14 1.37 12.02
CA THR A 26 -13.75 0.20 11.35
C THR A 26 -12.94 -1.08 11.48
N GLN A 27 -11.60 -0.98 11.52
CA GLN A 27 -10.72 -2.16 11.54
C GLN A 27 -10.21 -2.45 12.95
N LEU A 28 -9.73 -1.42 13.65
CA LEU A 28 -9.11 -1.60 14.98
C LEU A 28 -10.13 -1.54 16.13
N GLY A 29 -11.28 -0.89 15.92
CA GLY A 29 -12.32 -0.70 16.94
C GLY A 29 -11.84 0.12 18.14
N ILE A 30 -10.92 1.07 17.92
CA ILE A 30 -10.37 1.94 18.97
C ILE A 30 -10.81 3.39 18.77
N ASP A 31 -10.63 4.22 19.80
CA ASP A 31 -10.86 5.66 19.72
C ASP A 31 -9.63 6.45 19.24
N GLU A 32 -9.82 7.74 19.03
CA GLU A 32 -8.78 8.65 18.54
C GLU A 32 -7.65 8.85 19.56
N GLU A 33 -7.96 8.84 20.86
CA GLU A 33 -6.99 8.97 21.93
C GLU A 33 -6.02 7.78 21.94
N ALA A 34 -6.55 6.55 21.92
CA ALA A 34 -5.78 5.32 21.83
C ALA A 34 -4.93 5.27 20.55
N TRP A 35 -5.47 5.74 19.43
CA TRP A 35 -4.72 5.84 18.17
C TRP A 35 -3.55 6.81 18.28
N ASN A 36 -3.76 7.99 18.86
CA ASN A 36 -2.71 8.99 19.06
C ASN A 36 -1.64 8.54 20.05
N ASP A 37 -2.01 7.85 21.13
CA ASP A 37 -1.07 7.26 22.08
C ASP A 37 -0.22 6.17 21.43
N PHE A 38 -0.80 5.35 20.55
CA PHE A 38 -0.06 4.39 19.75
C PHE A 38 0.97 5.08 18.86
N LYS A 39 0.57 6.12 18.12
CA LYS A 39 1.46 6.90 17.25
C LYS A 39 2.62 7.54 18.02
N GLN A 40 2.38 7.95 19.26
CA GLN A 40 3.40 8.52 20.15
C GLN A 40 4.24 7.48 20.90
N GLY A 41 3.97 6.18 20.71
CA GLY A 41 4.65 5.10 21.41
C GLY A 41 4.31 5.01 22.91
N LYS A 42 3.28 5.72 23.37
CA LYS A 42 2.78 5.69 24.76
C LYS A 42 1.99 4.42 25.05
N ARG A 43 1.36 3.85 24.02
CA ARG A 43 0.53 2.65 24.11
C ARG A 43 0.91 1.65 23.04
N SER A 44 0.98 0.37 23.40
CA SER A 44 1.07 -0.72 22.44
C SER A 44 -0.32 -1.21 22.04
N LEU A 45 -0.49 -1.59 20.77
CA LEU A 45 -1.70 -2.25 20.30
C LEU A 45 -1.74 -3.71 20.75
N SER A 46 -2.93 -4.30 20.79
CA SER A 46 -3.08 -5.75 20.98
C SER A 46 -2.39 -6.52 19.84
N ALA A 47 -2.10 -7.80 20.07
CA ALA A 47 -1.53 -8.67 19.04
C ALA A 47 -2.44 -8.72 17.79
N GLU A 48 -3.76 -8.79 18.00
CA GLU A 48 -4.75 -8.75 16.92
C GLU A 48 -4.68 -7.45 16.12
N ASN A 49 -4.67 -6.29 16.79
CA ASN A 49 -4.58 -5.00 16.10
C ASN A 49 -3.23 -4.80 15.41
N THR A 50 -2.16 -5.35 15.98
CA THR A 50 -0.84 -5.38 15.34
C THR A 50 -0.86 -6.24 14.07
N GLN A 51 -1.59 -7.36 14.08
CA GLN A 51 -1.78 -8.18 12.88
C GLN A 51 -2.61 -7.45 11.83
N LYS A 52 -3.67 -6.74 12.23
CA LYS A 52 -4.46 -5.90 11.30
C LYS A 52 -3.63 -4.81 10.63
N LEU A 53 -2.65 -4.21 11.34
CA LEU A 53 -1.69 -3.30 10.73
C LEU A 53 -0.79 -3.99 9.69
N LYS A 54 -0.35 -5.22 9.93
CA LYS A 54 0.42 -5.97 8.93
C LYS A 54 -0.41 -6.31 7.71
N ASN A 55 -1.67 -6.68 7.91
CA ASN A 55 -2.61 -7.01 6.83
C ASN A 55 -2.98 -5.80 5.94
N LEU A 56 -2.56 -4.58 6.31
CA LEU A 56 -2.57 -3.44 5.38
C LEU A 56 -1.70 -3.68 4.15
N PHE A 57 -0.69 -4.53 4.27
CA PHE A 57 0.25 -4.88 3.22
C PHE A 57 -0.03 -6.30 2.76
N THR A 58 0.17 -6.57 1.48
CA THR A 58 0.45 -7.94 1.03
C THR A 58 1.80 -8.39 1.58
N ASP A 59 2.11 -9.68 1.54
CA ASP A 59 3.43 -10.17 1.99
C ASP A 59 4.59 -9.52 1.20
N TYR A 60 4.40 -9.30 -0.10
CA TYR A 60 5.37 -8.62 -0.94
C TYR A 60 5.51 -7.13 -0.59
N GLU A 61 4.40 -6.42 -0.38
CA GLU A 61 4.42 -5.03 0.07
C GLU A 61 5.07 -4.89 1.45
N TRP A 62 4.83 -5.84 2.36
CA TRP A 62 5.46 -5.89 3.68
C TRP A 62 6.96 -6.09 3.57
N MET A 63 7.41 -7.00 2.70
CA MET A 63 8.83 -7.21 2.42
C MET A 63 9.48 -5.95 1.82
N LEU A 64 8.82 -5.28 0.89
CA LEU A 64 9.29 -4.01 0.34
C LEU A 64 9.38 -2.92 1.42
N PHE A 65 8.37 -2.81 2.27
CA PHE A 65 8.36 -1.90 3.42
C PHE A 65 9.56 -2.15 4.34
N GLN A 66 9.83 -3.41 4.71
CA GLN A 66 10.99 -3.78 5.53
C GLN A 66 12.32 -3.43 4.85
N LYS A 67 12.42 -3.60 3.52
CA LYS A 67 13.60 -3.20 2.74
C LYS A 67 13.82 -1.68 2.83
N VAL A 68 12.78 -0.88 2.65
CA VAL A 68 12.88 0.59 2.77
C VAL A 68 13.30 0.99 4.18
N LEU A 69 12.71 0.40 5.23
CA LEU A 69 13.12 0.67 6.62
C LEU A 69 14.60 0.39 6.83
N ARG A 70 15.09 -0.77 6.38
CA ARG A 70 16.51 -1.12 6.46
C ARG A 70 17.39 -0.10 5.72
N GLN A 71 16.98 0.33 4.53
CA GLN A 71 17.73 1.35 3.77
C GLN A 71 17.81 2.68 4.52
N THR A 72 16.78 3.09 5.27
CA THR A 72 16.83 4.33 6.09
C THR A 72 17.68 4.23 7.36
N VAL A 73 18.05 3.01 7.76
CA VAL A 73 19.06 2.78 8.81
C VAL A 73 20.46 2.93 8.23
N VAL A 74 20.69 2.35 7.04
CA VAL A 74 21.97 2.42 6.33
C VAL A 74 22.25 3.84 5.79
N TYR A 75 21.21 4.52 5.31
CA TYR A 75 21.24 5.86 4.71
C TYR A 75 20.27 6.80 5.44
N PRO A 76 20.64 7.33 6.62
CA PRO A 76 19.76 8.17 7.44
C PRO A 76 19.22 9.41 6.73
N GLU A 77 19.96 9.97 5.76
CA GLU A 77 19.55 11.11 4.94
C GLU A 77 18.31 10.81 4.07
N LYS A 78 18.03 9.53 3.80
CA LYS A 78 16.86 9.09 3.03
C LYS A 78 15.58 9.00 3.86
N ARG A 79 15.64 9.18 5.19
CA ARG A 79 14.46 9.10 6.07
C ARG A 79 13.34 10.06 5.65
N GLY A 80 13.69 11.29 5.28
CA GLY A 80 12.72 12.31 4.86
C GLY A 80 11.97 11.99 3.56
N ILE A 81 12.52 11.09 2.73
CA ILE A 81 11.92 10.69 1.45
C ILE A 81 11.44 9.23 1.44
N ALA A 82 11.41 8.56 2.59
CA ALA A 82 11.14 7.13 2.67
C ALA A 82 9.76 6.73 2.12
N VAL A 83 8.74 7.58 2.34
CA VAL A 83 7.39 7.37 1.79
C VAL A 83 7.41 7.44 0.26
N LYS A 84 8.08 8.46 -0.29
CA LYS A 84 8.28 8.63 -1.74
C LYS A 84 9.03 7.43 -2.33
N GLU A 85 10.12 6.99 -1.71
CA GLU A 85 10.88 5.83 -2.14
C GLU A 85 10.05 4.54 -2.12
N TYR A 86 9.26 4.31 -1.05
CA TYR A 86 8.37 3.15 -0.97
C TYR A 86 7.37 3.12 -2.12
N ARG A 87 6.67 4.24 -2.37
CA ARG A 87 5.71 4.38 -3.48
C ARG A 87 6.39 4.16 -4.83
N LYS A 88 7.49 4.88 -5.08
CA LYS A 88 8.27 4.77 -6.31
C LYS A 88 8.71 3.34 -6.59
N MET A 89 9.19 2.61 -5.57
CA MET A 89 9.57 1.22 -5.73
C MET A 89 8.36 0.32 -6.04
N LYS A 90 7.18 0.53 -5.44
CA LYS A 90 5.96 -0.19 -5.82
C LYS A 90 5.66 -0.02 -7.31
N TYR A 91 5.64 1.21 -7.80
CA TYR A 91 5.38 1.49 -9.21
C TYR A 91 6.44 0.92 -10.14
N LEU A 92 7.73 1.09 -9.83
CA LEU A 92 8.83 0.55 -10.65
C LEU A 92 8.79 -0.97 -10.75
N ILE A 93 8.49 -1.66 -9.65
CA ILE A 93 8.40 -3.13 -9.65
C ILE A 93 7.20 -3.59 -10.46
N ALA A 94 6.02 -2.98 -10.24
CA ALA A 94 4.83 -3.30 -11.01
C ALA A 94 5.02 -3.04 -12.51
N SER A 95 5.58 -1.88 -12.88
CA SER A 95 5.91 -1.54 -14.27
C SER A 95 6.86 -2.57 -14.88
N LYS A 96 7.90 -3.02 -14.16
CA LYS A 96 8.78 -4.11 -14.64
C LYS A 96 8.03 -5.41 -14.85
N TRP A 97 7.22 -5.86 -13.89
CA TRP A 97 6.45 -7.11 -14.05
C TRP A 97 5.51 -7.06 -15.25
N MET A 98 4.83 -5.93 -15.43
CA MET A 98 3.91 -5.70 -16.54
C MET A 98 4.64 -5.62 -17.89
N ASN A 99 5.78 -4.92 -17.97
CA ASN A 99 6.60 -4.82 -19.19
C ASN A 99 7.16 -6.18 -19.64
N HIS A 100 7.49 -7.06 -18.69
CA HIS A 100 7.95 -8.41 -18.98
C HIS A 100 6.81 -9.43 -19.16
N GLN A 101 5.54 -8.99 -19.16
CA GLN A 101 4.36 -9.85 -19.30
C GLN A 101 4.29 -10.96 -18.23
N LEU A 102 4.83 -10.69 -17.04
CA LEU A 102 4.87 -11.64 -15.91
C LEU A 102 3.65 -11.51 -15.00
N ALA A 103 2.98 -10.36 -15.04
CA ALA A 103 1.91 -10.03 -14.11
C ALA A 103 0.52 -9.99 -14.76
N LYS A 104 -0.48 -10.33 -13.95
CA LYS A 104 -1.90 -10.15 -14.22
C LYS A 104 -2.42 -8.95 -13.41
N VAL A 105 -3.37 -8.22 -13.97
CA VAL A 105 -4.02 -7.09 -13.31
C VAL A 105 -5.44 -7.48 -12.94
N GLU A 106 -5.77 -7.31 -11.67
CA GLU A 106 -7.09 -7.64 -11.11
C GLU A 106 -7.66 -6.43 -10.37
N ILE A 107 -8.98 -6.27 -10.42
CA ILE A 107 -9.67 -5.31 -9.56
C ILE A 107 -9.96 -6.03 -8.24
N VAL A 108 -9.52 -5.44 -7.13
CA VAL A 108 -9.87 -5.93 -5.80
C VAL A 108 -11.26 -5.40 -5.45
N GLU A 109 -12.24 -6.30 -5.38
CA GLU A 109 -13.57 -5.95 -4.86
C GLU A 109 -13.44 -5.65 -3.37
N GLU A 110 -13.52 -4.37 -2.99
CA GLU A 110 -13.58 -4.01 -1.58
C GLU A 110 -14.93 -4.44 -1.00
N SER A 111 -14.90 -5.32 0.00
CA SER A 111 -16.07 -5.70 0.82
C SER A 111 -16.53 -4.60 1.79
N ASN A 112 -15.89 -3.42 1.76
CA ASN A 112 -16.21 -2.32 2.66
C ASN A 112 -17.45 -1.55 2.18
N GLN A 113 -18.54 -1.75 2.90
CA GLN A 113 -19.86 -1.17 2.66
C GLN A 113 -19.94 0.36 2.83
N ASN A 114 -18.85 1.06 3.14
CA ASN A 114 -18.81 2.53 3.18
C ASN A 114 -18.37 3.10 1.84
N GLN A 115 -19.23 2.86 0.85
CA GLN A 115 -19.14 3.38 -0.51
C GLN A 115 -19.58 4.85 -0.55
N GLU A 116 -18.67 5.76 -0.24
CA GLU A 116 -18.68 7.06 -0.91
C GLU A 116 -17.58 7.07 -1.97
N LYS A 117 -17.99 6.55 -3.14
CA LYS A 117 -17.58 6.94 -4.50
C LYS A 117 -16.24 7.69 -4.59
N GLN A 118 -15.18 7.04 -5.10
CA GLN A 118 -14.34 7.58 -6.20
C GLN A 118 -13.02 6.84 -6.49
N ALA A 119 -12.56 5.88 -5.67
CA ALA A 119 -11.34 5.14 -5.96
C ALA A 119 -11.45 3.65 -5.64
N LEU A 120 -10.81 2.83 -6.48
CA LEU A 120 -10.83 1.36 -6.42
C LEU A 120 -9.39 0.84 -6.30
N LEU A 121 -9.21 -0.30 -5.65
CA LEU A 121 -7.91 -0.96 -5.52
C LEU A 121 -7.66 -1.87 -6.73
N LEU A 122 -6.57 -1.61 -7.45
CA LEU A 122 -6.01 -2.54 -8.43
C LEU A 122 -4.94 -3.40 -7.77
N ALA A 123 -4.91 -4.68 -8.10
CA ALA A 123 -3.84 -5.59 -7.75
C ALA A 123 -3.05 -5.97 -9.01
N VAL A 124 -1.74 -5.82 -8.95
CA VAL A 124 -0.80 -6.38 -9.93
C VAL A 124 -0.21 -7.63 -9.29
N ARG A 125 -0.52 -8.80 -9.85
CA ARG A 125 -0.14 -10.11 -9.32
C ARG A 125 0.89 -10.75 -10.24
N LEU A 126 2.03 -11.15 -9.68
CA LEU A 126 2.95 -12.09 -10.30
C LEU A 126 2.64 -13.49 -9.75
N ASP A 127 2.17 -14.35 -10.64
CA ASP A 127 1.61 -15.67 -10.34
C ASP A 127 2.68 -16.75 -10.58
N TYR A 128 3.00 -17.50 -9.52
CA TYR A 128 3.98 -18.59 -9.58
C TYR A 128 3.34 -19.96 -9.84
N GLN A 129 2.01 -20.02 -10.01
CA GLN A 129 1.21 -21.24 -10.13
C GLN A 129 1.26 -22.15 -8.91
N GLU A 130 1.60 -21.57 -7.76
CA GLU A 130 1.78 -22.27 -6.49
C GLU A 130 0.86 -21.67 -5.42
N TRP A 131 0.48 -22.49 -4.45
CA TRP A 131 -0.58 -22.17 -3.50
C TRP A 131 -0.30 -20.91 -2.66
N GLY A 132 -0.85 -19.77 -3.08
CA GLY A 132 -0.84 -18.51 -2.33
C GLY A 132 0.53 -17.84 -2.25
N TYR A 133 1.50 -18.27 -3.06
CA TYR A 133 2.85 -17.68 -3.10
C TYR A 133 2.96 -16.48 -4.03
N ASP A 134 1.82 -15.97 -4.51
CA ASP A 134 1.77 -14.85 -5.44
C ASP A 134 2.35 -13.58 -4.83
N ASP A 135 3.18 -12.90 -5.62
CA ASP A 135 3.63 -11.56 -5.25
C ASP A 135 2.59 -10.55 -5.74
N ILE A 136 1.98 -9.82 -4.80
CA ILE A 136 0.88 -8.89 -5.11
C ILE A 136 1.27 -7.48 -4.71
N LEU A 137 1.11 -6.52 -5.61
CA LEU A 137 1.19 -5.09 -5.34
C LEU A 137 -0.18 -4.47 -5.51
N THR A 138 -0.62 -3.65 -4.55
CA THR A 138 -1.93 -3.00 -4.61
C THR A 138 -1.78 -1.50 -4.85
N PHE A 139 -2.69 -0.92 -5.62
CA PHE A 139 -2.69 0.50 -5.96
C PHE A 139 -4.08 1.07 -5.86
N ARG A 140 -4.23 2.20 -5.16
CA ARG A 140 -5.46 2.99 -5.26
C ARG A 140 -5.47 3.77 -6.58
N VAL A 141 -6.53 3.60 -7.35
CA VAL A 141 -6.68 4.24 -8.67
C VAL A 141 -8.03 4.96 -8.78
N PRO A 142 -8.10 6.16 -9.40
CA PRO A 142 -9.35 6.86 -9.60
C PRO A 142 -10.37 6.04 -10.39
N ALA A 143 -11.61 5.97 -9.94
CA ALA A 143 -12.69 5.17 -10.55
C ALA A 143 -12.92 5.51 -12.03
N ARG A 144 -12.68 6.76 -12.44
CA ARG A 144 -12.77 7.21 -13.84
C ARG A 144 -11.81 6.47 -14.77
N LEU A 145 -10.65 6.03 -14.27
CA LEU A 145 -9.62 5.35 -15.05
C LEU A 145 -9.75 3.83 -14.99
N GLN A 146 -10.57 3.29 -14.08
CA GLN A 146 -10.60 1.86 -13.77
C GLN A 146 -10.88 0.95 -14.98
N LYS A 147 -12.00 1.17 -15.69
CA LYS A 147 -12.36 0.31 -16.84
C LYS A 147 -11.37 0.42 -17.99
N GLN A 148 -10.74 1.59 -18.13
CA GLN A 148 -9.76 1.84 -19.19
C GLN A 148 -8.42 1.19 -18.84
N LEU A 149 -7.93 1.33 -17.61
CA LEU A 149 -6.63 0.79 -17.19
C LEU A 149 -6.66 -0.73 -16.98
N ALA A 150 -7.78 -1.29 -16.52
CA ALA A 150 -7.90 -2.74 -16.35
C ALA A 150 -8.01 -3.50 -17.69
N SER A 151 -8.50 -2.83 -18.75
CA SER A 151 -8.63 -3.43 -20.08
C SER A 151 -7.45 -3.11 -21.02
N ASP A 152 -6.63 -2.12 -20.66
CA ASP A 152 -5.53 -1.64 -21.49
C ASP A 152 -4.23 -1.55 -20.69
N GLN A 153 -3.44 -2.61 -20.79
CA GLN A 153 -2.14 -2.75 -20.12
C GLN A 153 -1.16 -1.62 -20.48
N ILE A 154 -1.24 -1.09 -21.70
CA ILE A 154 -0.36 0.01 -22.14
C ILE A 154 -0.70 1.28 -21.36
N LYS A 155 -1.99 1.63 -21.26
CA LYS A 155 -2.41 2.80 -20.47
C LYS A 155 -2.08 2.67 -18.98
N LEU A 156 -2.10 1.46 -18.43
CA LEU A 156 -1.69 1.23 -17.05
C LEU A 156 -0.18 1.43 -16.85
N LEU A 157 0.63 0.99 -17.80
CA LEU A 157 2.07 1.26 -17.81
C LEU A 157 2.36 2.76 -17.89
N ASP A 158 1.70 3.47 -18.83
CA ASP A 158 1.84 4.92 -18.96
C ASP A 158 1.48 5.62 -17.63
N TRP A 159 0.38 5.21 -16.99
CA TRP A 159 -0.01 5.75 -15.69
C TRP A 159 1.02 5.46 -14.59
N PHE A 160 1.58 4.25 -14.54
CA PHE A 160 2.65 3.95 -13.58
C PHE A 160 3.88 4.83 -13.80
N ASP A 161 4.25 5.08 -15.06
CA ASP A 161 5.39 5.92 -15.40
C ASP A 161 5.13 7.39 -15.00
N GLU A 162 3.93 7.93 -15.24
CA GLU A 162 3.49 9.24 -14.72
C GLU A 162 3.62 9.31 -13.19
N GLN A 163 3.16 8.28 -12.47
CA GLN A 163 3.28 8.24 -11.01
C GLN A 163 4.73 8.13 -10.53
N ILE A 164 5.64 7.54 -11.30
CA ILE A 164 7.07 7.49 -10.98
C ILE A 164 7.72 8.87 -11.15
N GLU A 165 7.30 9.65 -12.14
CA GLU A 165 7.80 11.00 -12.38
C GLU A 165 7.28 12.02 -11.36
N GLU A 166 6.00 11.89 -10.96
CA GLU A 166 5.37 12.75 -9.94
C GLU A 166 5.89 12.48 -8.52
N ASN A 167 6.35 11.25 -8.23
CA ASN A 167 6.84 10.86 -6.91
C ASN A 167 8.32 11.16 -6.74
#